data_AF-W1Q7M0-F1
#
_entry.id   AF-W1Q7M0-F1
#
_cell.length_a   1.000
_cell.length_b   1.000
_cell.length_c   1.000
_cell.angle_alpha   90.00
_cell.angle_beta   90.00
_cell.angle_gamma   90.00
#
_symmetry.space_group_name_H-M   'P 1'
#
loop_
_entity.id
_entity.type
_entity.pdbx_description
1 polymer ?
#
loop_
_entity_poly.entity_id
_entity_poly.type
_entity_poly.pdbx_seq_one_letter_code
_entity_poly.pdbx_strand_id
1 'polypeptide(L)'
;MSAEEYLNLRQQILNLEFERDDLVQRVDELRKRKIELSGENQFNLQDYLQTCQILQEHSNLPSIDMEKRLHLVKMFYPHMVISDVQQGAGIFTFTLTFKYYLEFKVAVEFSQERVVNLEIAKSKHSIVSEMAEINKLIRLACAKRNLSLFIYATNSYINLAKRRLTLWTQLFDSLGAEYNVNDISASLQNDRLAVFARFKNCQIVSISKDGKRLTINWKISFDSDDAEFVGEFQSKLECMYTDGETSVDLDDTFNVLVKVDGIAGAISHLLKNLLH
;
A
#
# COMPACT_ATOMS: atom_id res chain seq x y z
N MET A 1 23.40 -41.80 40.16
CA MET A 1 24.51 -40.84 40.10
C MET A 1 25.63 -41.43 40.94
N SER A 2 26.73 -41.84 40.30
CA SER A 2 27.84 -42.51 40.97
C SER A 2 28.66 -41.49 41.79
N ALA A 3 29.41 -41.95 42.79
CA ALA A 3 30.29 -41.09 43.58
C ALA A 3 31.33 -40.36 42.71
N GLU A 4 31.69 -40.97 41.58
CA GLU A 4 32.63 -40.44 40.60
C GLU A 4 32.01 -39.33 39.72
N GLU A 5 30.73 -39.45 39.36
CA GLU A 5 29.96 -38.40 38.68
C GLU A 5 29.80 -37.16 39.55
N TYR A 6 29.56 -37.34 40.86
CA TYR A 6 29.46 -36.23 41.80
C TYR A 6 30.78 -35.49 41.99
N LEU A 7 31.91 -36.22 42.02
CA LEU A 7 33.24 -35.64 42.14
C LEU A 7 33.60 -34.80 40.90
N ASN A 8 33.30 -35.30 39.71
CA ASN A 8 33.51 -34.59 38.46
C ASN A 8 32.65 -33.32 38.35
N LEU A 9 31.38 -33.37 38.77
CA LEU A 9 30.50 -32.22 38.77
C LEU A 9 31.01 -31.13 39.73
N ARG A 10 31.51 -31.54 40.90
CA ARG A 10 32.07 -30.62 41.90
C ARG A 10 33.36 -29.96 41.39
N GLN A 11 34.20 -30.69 40.67
CA GLN A 11 35.40 -30.15 40.03
C GLN A 11 35.05 -29.10 38.95
N GLN A 12 34.02 -29.37 38.15
CA GLN A 12 33.52 -28.43 37.14
C GLN A 12 32.96 -27.14 37.77
N ILE A 13 32.19 -27.25 38.85
CA ILE A 13 31.65 -26.08 39.56
C ILE A 13 32.79 -25.21 40.10
N LEU A 14 33.80 -25.81 40.72
CA LEU A 14 34.98 -25.09 41.22
C LEU A 14 35.75 -24.36 40.11
N ASN A 15 35.90 -24.99 38.95
CA ASN A 15 36.56 -24.35 37.79
C ASN A 15 35.73 -23.17 37.27
N LEU A 16 34.40 -23.32 37.19
CA LEU A 16 33.50 -22.25 36.77
C LEU A 16 33.45 -21.09 37.77
N GLU A 17 33.54 -21.37 39.08
CA GLU A 17 33.64 -20.33 40.11
C GLU A 17 34.95 -19.55 39.99
N PHE A 18 36.06 -20.23 39.72
CA PHE A 18 37.35 -19.57 39.49
C PHE A 18 37.34 -18.70 38.23
N GLU A 19 36.79 -19.20 37.13
CA GLU A 19 36.63 -18.43 35.89
C GLU A 19 35.71 -17.23 36.06
N ARG A 20 34.63 -17.37 36.83
CA ARG A 20 33.74 -16.25 37.17
C ARG A 20 34.49 -15.17 37.94
N ASP A 21 35.29 -15.55 38.94
CA ASP A 21 36.00 -14.60 39.78
C ASP A 21 37.12 -13.87 39.00
N ASP A 22 37.84 -14.55 38.09
CA ASP A 22 38.80 -13.92 37.15
C ASP A 22 38.10 -12.91 36.22
N LEU A 23 36.93 -13.28 35.68
CA LEU A 23 36.15 -12.40 34.82
C LEU A 23 35.64 -11.15 35.56
N VAL A 24 35.17 -11.30 36.80
CA VAL A 24 34.74 -10.17 37.64
C VAL A 24 35.91 -9.22 37.88
N GLN A 25 37.10 -9.75 38.19
CA GLN A 25 38.29 -8.95 38.45
C GLN A 25 38.72 -8.17 37.20
N ARG A 26 38.69 -8.81 36.03
CA ARG A 26 38.94 -8.15 34.73
C ARG A 26 37.94 -7.05 34.40
N VAL A 27 36.65 -7.27 34.69
CA VAL A 27 35.61 -6.25 34.48
C VAL A 27 35.85 -5.04 35.36
N ASP A 28 36.24 -5.24 36.62
CA ASP A 28 36.55 -4.15 37.54
C ASP A 28 37.82 -3.38 37.15
N GLU A 29 38.86 -4.07 36.66
CA GLU A 29 40.05 -3.43 36.08
C GLU A 29 39.72 -2.59 34.84
N LEU A 30 38.89 -3.12 33.94
CA LEU A 30 38.42 -2.39 32.75
C LEU A 30 37.56 -1.19 33.11
N ARG A 31 36.70 -1.30 34.14
CA ARG A 31 35.92 -0.17 34.67
C ARG A 31 36.81 0.91 35.26
N LYS A 32 37.84 0.54 36.03
CA LYS A 32 38.81 1.50 36.58
C LYS A 32 39.57 2.22 35.46
N ARG A 33 40.09 1.48 34.47
CA ARG A 33 40.73 2.07 33.28
C ARG A 33 39.80 3.01 32.51
N LYS A 34 38.52 2.64 32.36
CA LYS A 34 37.50 3.48 31.70
C LYS A 34 37.26 4.79 32.44
N ILE A 35 37.26 4.76 33.79
CA ILE A 35 37.12 5.97 34.62
C ILE A 35 38.37 6.84 34.49
N GLU A 36 39.56 6.25 34.50
CA GLU A 36 40.84 6.96 34.31
C GLU A 36 40.96 7.62 32.92
N LEU A 37 40.43 6.97 31.87
CA LEU A 37 40.41 7.49 30.50
C LEU A 37 39.30 8.54 30.25
N SER A 38 38.27 8.59 31.10
CA SER A 38 37.13 9.53 30.95
C SER A 38 37.41 10.96 31.45
N GLY A 39 38.63 11.25 31.93
CA GLY A 39 39.05 12.58 32.38
C GLY A 39 39.20 13.62 31.27
N GLU A 40 39.31 13.21 30.00
CA GLU A 40 39.32 14.10 28.84
C GLU A 40 38.38 13.54 27.77
N ASN A 41 37.17 14.10 27.66
CA ASN A 41 36.23 13.77 26.59
C ASN A 41 36.76 14.23 25.22
N GLN A 42 37.69 13.47 24.64
CA GLN A 42 37.96 13.50 23.21
C GLN A 42 36.97 12.56 22.52
N PHE A 43 36.06 13.14 21.74
CA PHE A 43 35.19 12.35 20.86
C PHE A 43 36.07 11.54 19.90
N ASN A 44 36.11 10.23 20.09
CA ASN A 44 36.81 9.31 19.20
C ASN A 44 35.84 8.77 18.16
N LEU A 45 36.03 9.21 16.91
CA LEU A 45 35.22 8.79 15.77
C LEU A 45 35.26 7.27 15.56
N GLN A 46 36.38 6.60 15.86
CA GLN A 46 36.47 5.13 15.73
C GLN A 46 35.60 4.42 16.77
N ASP A 47 35.62 4.88 18.02
CA ASP A 47 34.79 4.29 19.08
C ASP A 47 33.30 4.52 18.80
N TYR A 48 32.94 5.67 18.23
CA TYR A 48 31.58 5.95 17.77
C TYR A 48 31.16 5.00 16.63
N LEU A 49 32.00 4.83 15.62
CA LEU A 49 31.72 3.93 14.49
C LEU A 49 31.63 2.47 14.93
N GLN A 50 32.50 2.03 15.85
CA GLN A 50 32.45 0.69 16.43
C GLN A 50 31.19 0.49 17.27
N THR A 51 30.77 1.50 18.03
CA THR A 51 29.50 1.49 18.76
C THR A 51 28.31 1.40 17.80
N CYS A 52 28.34 2.12 16.67
CA CYS A 52 27.32 1.99 15.63
C CYS A 52 27.29 0.60 14.99
N GLN A 53 28.44 -0.05 14.77
CA GLN A 53 28.51 -1.42 14.27
C GLN A 53 27.93 -2.43 15.26
N ILE A 54 28.30 -2.34 16.55
CA ILE A 54 27.74 -3.19 17.60
C ILE A 54 26.22 -3.00 17.72
N LEU A 55 25.74 -1.76 17.63
CA LEU A 55 24.31 -1.47 17.57
C LEU A 55 23.64 -2.04 16.31
N GLN A 56 24.32 -2.09 15.17
CA GLN A 56 23.76 -2.72 13.96
C GLN A 56 23.66 -4.24 14.09
N GLU A 57 24.59 -4.89 14.80
CA GLU A 57 24.68 -6.36 14.89
C GLU A 57 23.85 -6.95 16.04
N HIS A 58 23.64 -6.21 17.13
CA HIS A 58 23.02 -6.74 18.36
C HIS A 58 21.85 -5.93 18.89
N SER A 59 21.45 -4.84 18.23
CA SER A 59 20.30 -4.04 18.64
C SER A 59 19.02 -4.53 17.97
N ASN A 60 17.91 -4.47 18.73
CA ASN A 60 16.55 -4.59 18.19
C ASN A 60 16.02 -3.25 17.61
N LEU A 61 16.87 -2.23 17.49
CA LEU A 61 16.49 -0.95 16.91
C LEU A 61 16.36 -1.04 15.38
N PRO A 62 15.49 -0.21 14.76
CA PRO A 62 15.39 -0.15 13.31
C PRO A 62 16.75 0.14 12.67
N SER A 63 17.02 -0.52 11.53
CA SER A 63 18.26 -0.32 10.80
C SER A 63 18.50 1.17 10.50
N ILE A 64 19.75 1.62 10.63
CA ILE A 64 20.17 3.00 10.33
C ILE A 64 20.34 3.19 8.81
N ASP A 65 20.44 2.10 8.05
CA ASP A 65 20.62 2.11 6.59
C ASP A 65 19.41 2.75 5.89
N MET A 66 19.55 4.01 5.50
CA MET A 66 18.48 4.80 4.90
C MET A 66 18.05 4.28 3.54
N GLU A 67 18.94 3.65 2.77
CA GLU A 67 18.59 3.05 1.48
C GLU A 67 17.70 1.83 1.67
N LYS A 68 18.07 0.94 2.60
CA LYS A 68 17.22 -0.21 2.96
C LYS A 68 15.88 0.23 3.53
N ARG A 69 15.85 1.22 4.42
CA ARG A 69 14.59 1.76 4.96
C ARG A 69 13.71 2.35 3.86
N LEU A 70 14.29 3.14 2.97
CA LEU A 70 13.55 3.73 1.85
C LEU A 70 13.02 2.65 0.91
N HIS A 71 13.80 1.60 0.65
CA HIS A 71 13.35 0.44 -0.11
C HIS A 71 12.14 -0.22 0.54
N LEU A 72 12.18 -0.48 1.85
CA LEU A 72 11.05 -1.06 2.60
C LEU A 72 9.80 -0.18 2.51
N VAL A 73 9.93 1.15 2.69
CA VAL A 73 8.80 2.08 2.56
C VAL A 73 8.19 2.04 1.16
N LYS A 74 9.02 1.97 0.12
CA LYS A 74 8.54 1.83 -1.28
C LYS A 74 7.76 0.53 -1.51
N MET A 75 8.02 -0.54 -0.76
CA MET A 75 7.24 -1.78 -0.87
C MET A 75 5.80 -1.63 -0.37
N PHE A 76 5.55 -0.77 0.62
CA PHE A 76 4.19 -0.50 1.10
C PHE A 76 3.37 0.34 0.11
N TYR A 77 4.04 1.17 -0.69
CA TYR A 77 3.42 2.04 -1.69
C TYR A 77 4.01 1.80 -3.08
N PRO A 78 3.87 0.59 -3.65
CA PRO A 78 4.58 0.18 -4.86
C PRO A 78 4.16 0.93 -6.13
N HIS A 79 3.08 1.70 -6.05
CA HIS A 79 2.52 2.45 -7.17
C HIS A 79 2.71 3.96 -7.04
N MET A 80 3.27 4.41 -5.91
CA MET A 80 3.51 5.82 -5.62
C MET A 80 4.99 6.15 -5.86
N VAL A 81 5.23 7.21 -6.61
CA VAL A 81 6.56 7.78 -6.81
C VAL A 81 6.54 9.22 -6.31
N ILE A 82 7.53 9.58 -5.50
CA ILE A 82 7.76 10.95 -5.06
C ILE A 82 8.90 11.52 -5.90
N SER A 83 8.68 12.69 -6.50
CA SER A 83 9.65 13.38 -7.36
C SER A 83 9.61 14.89 -7.11
N ASP A 84 10.53 15.63 -7.75
CA ASP A 84 10.59 17.10 -7.70
C ASP A 84 10.59 17.70 -6.29
N VAL A 85 11.30 17.06 -5.35
CA VAL A 85 11.33 17.50 -3.95
C VAL A 85 12.12 18.80 -3.83
N GLN A 86 11.48 19.85 -3.33
CA GLN A 86 12.11 21.13 -3.02
C GLN A 86 11.79 21.52 -1.57
N GLN A 87 12.77 22.13 -0.91
CA GLN A 87 12.65 22.61 0.47
C GLN A 87 13.05 24.08 0.52
N GLY A 88 12.20 24.93 1.10
CA GLY A 88 12.50 26.34 1.31
C GLY A 88 11.74 26.88 2.51
N ALA A 89 12.40 27.64 3.39
CA ALA A 89 11.81 28.41 4.50
C ALA A 89 10.61 27.75 5.24
N GLY A 90 10.68 26.46 5.56
CA GLY A 90 9.62 25.72 6.26
C GLY A 90 8.53 25.11 5.37
N ILE A 91 8.60 25.31 4.06
CA ILE A 91 7.73 24.72 3.05
C ILE A 91 8.48 23.59 2.32
N PHE A 92 7.80 22.45 2.19
CA PHE A 92 8.21 21.32 1.36
C PHE A 92 7.25 21.20 0.20
N THR A 93 7.77 21.19 -1.02
CA THR A 93 7.00 20.91 -2.24
C THR A 93 7.52 19.64 -2.90
N PHE A 94 6.62 18.83 -3.45
CA PHE A 94 6.97 17.60 -4.17
C PHE A 94 5.82 17.15 -5.07
N THR A 95 6.14 16.28 -6.02
CA THR A 95 5.16 15.65 -6.92
C THR A 95 4.92 14.21 -6.48
N LEU A 96 3.65 13.85 -6.24
CA LEU A 96 3.18 12.49 -6.04
C LEU A 96 2.62 11.95 -7.36
N THR A 97 3.27 10.93 -7.91
CA THR A 97 2.85 10.27 -9.16
C THR A 97 2.37 8.85 -8.87
N PHE A 98 1.12 8.57 -9.22
CA PHE A 98 0.53 7.24 -9.23
C PHE A 98 0.45 6.76 -10.67
N LYS A 99 1.42 5.93 -11.06
CA LYS A 99 1.69 5.58 -12.46
C LYS A 99 0.41 5.12 -13.18
N TYR A 100 0.11 5.76 -14.31
CA TYR A 100 -1.07 5.52 -15.17
C TYR A 100 -2.43 6.00 -14.65
N TYR A 101 -2.51 6.57 -13.45
CA TYR A 101 -3.77 7.00 -12.85
C TYR A 101 -3.80 8.51 -12.57
N LEU A 102 -2.94 8.98 -11.67
CA LEU A 102 -3.09 10.29 -11.05
C LEU A 102 -1.71 10.90 -10.77
N GLU A 103 -1.64 12.23 -10.82
CA GLU A 103 -0.46 12.99 -10.43
C GLU A 103 -0.90 14.24 -9.66
N PHE A 104 -0.18 14.52 -8.57
CA PHE A 104 -0.46 15.64 -7.68
C PHE A 104 0.83 16.40 -7.36
N LYS A 105 0.75 17.73 -7.39
CA LYS A 105 1.71 18.62 -6.75
C LYS A 105 1.25 18.89 -5.32
N VAL A 106 2.12 18.65 -4.36
CA VAL A 106 1.85 18.83 -2.94
C VAL A 106 2.77 19.92 -2.42
N ALA A 107 2.23 20.83 -1.62
CA ALA A 107 2.98 21.78 -0.82
C ALA A 107 2.54 21.67 0.64
N VAL A 108 3.51 21.50 1.54
CA VAL A 108 3.28 21.36 2.99
C VAL A 108 4.12 22.40 3.71
N GLU A 109 3.49 23.23 4.53
CA GLU A 109 4.16 24.22 5.35
C GLU A 109 4.17 23.78 6.81
N PHE A 110 5.35 23.84 7.42
CA PHE A 110 5.57 23.51 8.81
C PHE A 110 5.90 24.75 9.64
N SER A 111 5.32 24.82 10.84
CA SER A 111 5.75 25.72 11.90
C SER A 111 5.80 24.96 13.21
N GLN A 112 6.92 25.05 13.93
CA GLN A 112 7.11 24.40 15.22
C GLN A 112 6.68 22.92 15.20
N GLU A 113 7.16 22.18 14.19
CA GLU A 113 6.88 20.74 13.99
C GLU A 113 5.40 20.38 13.71
N ARG A 114 4.54 21.37 13.42
CA ARG A 114 3.15 21.15 13.04
C ARG A 114 2.90 21.59 11.60
N VAL A 115 2.03 20.86 10.91
CA VAL A 115 1.55 21.26 9.58
C VAL A 115 0.59 22.44 9.75
N VAL A 116 0.96 23.60 9.20
CA VAL A 116 0.15 24.83 9.24
C VAL A 116 -0.67 24.99 7.97
N ASN A 117 -0.08 24.63 6.82
CA ASN A 117 -0.76 24.67 5.53
C ASN A 117 -0.49 23.37 4.75
N LEU A 118 -1.50 22.93 4.01
CA LEU A 118 -1.43 21.79 3.10
C LEU A 118 -2.19 22.16 1.83
N GLU A 119 -1.47 22.19 0.72
CA GLU A 119 -2.02 22.40 -0.61
C GLU A 119 -1.74 21.19 -1.48
N ILE A 120 -2.79 20.71 -2.14
CA ILE A 120 -2.71 19.57 -3.05
C ILE A 120 -3.38 19.97 -4.35
N ALA A 121 -2.59 20.06 -5.41
CA ALA A 121 -3.05 20.42 -6.74
C ALA A 121 -2.89 19.22 -7.67
N LYS A 122 -3.99 18.78 -8.30
CA LYS A 122 -3.93 17.71 -9.30
C LYS A 122 -3.33 18.20 -10.63
N SER A 123 -2.64 17.32 -11.32
CA SER A 123 -2.17 17.54 -12.68
C SER A 123 -3.33 17.53 -13.67
N LYS A 124 -3.29 18.40 -14.69
CA LYS A 124 -4.37 18.58 -15.69
C LYS A 124 -4.62 17.32 -16.53
N HIS A 125 -3.63 16.44 -16.64
CA HIS A 125 -3.70 15.23 -17.46
C HIS A 125 -4.23 14.01 -16.71
N SER A 126 -4.56 14.14 -15.42
CA SER A 126 -5.17 13.09 -14.63
C SER A 126 -6.62 12.89 -15.07
N ILE A 127 -6.91 11.80 -15.77
CA ILE A 127 -8.27 11.44 -16.20
C ILE A 127 -8.60 10.11 -15.57
N VAL A 128 -9.50 10.12 -14.59
CA VAL A 128 -10.10 8.93 -13.98
C VAL A 128 -11.61 9.13 -13.81
N SER A 129 -12.36 8.04 -13.77
CA SER A 129 -13.81 8.08 -13.64
C SER A 129 -14.28 8.60 -12.27
N GLU A 130 -13.50 8.36 -11.20
CA GLU A 130 -13.81 8.80 -9.84
C GLU A 130 -13.29 10.21 -9.53
N MET A 131 -13.11 11.08 -10.53
CA MET A 131 -12.50 12.41 -10.32
C MET A 131 -13.26 13.26 -9.28
N ALA A 132 -14.59 13.11 -9.20
CA ALA A 132 -15.40 13.79 -8.20
C ALA A 132 -15.00 13.38 -6.77
N GLU A 133 -14.79 12.09 -6.53
CA GLU A 133 -14.35 11.53 -5.24
C GLU A 133 -12.93 11.98 -4.92
N ILE A 134 -12.00 11.94 -5.89
CA ILE A 134 -10.64 12.46 -5.69
C ILE A 134 -10.64 13.94 -5.30
N ASN A 135 -11.49 14.77 -5.92
CA ASN A 135 -11.62 16.17 -5.55
C ASN A 135 -12.24 16.36 -4.14
N LYS A 136 -13.14 15.47 -3.71
CA LYS A 136 -13.63 15.47 -2.31
C LYS A 136 -12.50 15.13 -1.34
N LEU A 137 -11.69 14.12 -1.65
CA LEU A 137 -10.56 13.70 -0.83
C LEU A 137 -9.52 14.82 -0.67
N ILE A 138 -9.17 15.52 -1.75
CA ILE A 138 -8.26 16.68 -1.70
C ILE A 138 -8.79 17.72 -0.72
N ARG A 139 -10.07 18.11 -0.85
CA ARG A 139 -10.70 19.11 0.03
C ARG A 139 -10.67 18.67 1.49
N LEU A 140 -11.01 17.42 1.76
CA LEU A 140 -10.99 16.86 3.12
C LEU A 140 -9.58 16.86 3.72
N ALA A 141 -8.57 16.42 2.95
CA ALA A 141 -7.20 16.36 3.41
C ALA A 141 -6.62 17.75 3.71
N CYS A 142 -6.84 18.73 2.83
CA CYS A 142 -6.41 20.11 3.04
C CYS A 142 -7.11 20.73 4.26
N ALA A 143 -8.41 20.53 4.42
CA ALA A 143 -9.17 21.02 5.57
C ALA A 143 -8.65 20.44 6.90
N LYS A 144 -8.34 19.13 6.92
CA LYS A 144 -7.75 18.44 8.08
C LYS A 144 -6.24 18.64 8.22
N ARG A 145 -5.59 19.30 7.26
CA ARG A 145 -4.11 19.42 7.14
C ARG A 145 -3.39 18.08 7.27
N ASN A 146 -4.01 17.03 6.74
CA ASN A 146 -3.57 15.65 6.94
C ASN A 146 -3.12 15.02 5.61
N LEU A 147 -1.82 15.14 5.34
CA LEU A 147 -1.19 14.54 4.16
C LEU A 147 -1.21 13.01 4.22
N SER A 148 -1.02 12.43 5.41
CA SER A 148 -1.01 10.97 5.58
C SER A 148 -2.34 10.34 5.18
N LEU A 149 -3.46 10.98 5.56
CA LEU A 149 -4.80 10.59 5.13
C LEU A 149 -4.93 10.61 3.61
N PHE A 150 -4.44 11.68 2.96
CA PHE A 150 -4.47 11.80 1.50
C PHE A 150 -3.69 10.68 0.82
N ILE A 151 -2.46 10.42 1.29
CA ILE A 151 -1.59 9.38 0.73
C ILE A 151 -2.22 8.00 0.90
N TYR A 152 -2.69 7.67 2.11
CA TYR A 152 -3.31 6.38 2.39
C TYR A 152 -4.58 6.16 1.55
N ALA A 153 -5.47 7.15 1.52
CA ALA A 153 -6.71 7.07 0.76
C ALA A 153 -6.50 7.00 -0.75
N THR A 154 -5.54 7.75 -1.28
CA THR A 154 -5.20 7.65 -2.71
C THR A 154 -4.64 6.27 -3.03
N ASN A 155 -3.80 5.68 -2.18
CA ASN A 155 -3.32 4.31 -2.39
C ASN A 155 -4.45 3.27 -2.30
N SER A 156 -5.39 3.42 -1.36
CA SER A 156 -6.60 2.59 -1.28
C SER A 156 -7.39 2.63 -2.58
N TYR A 157 -7.61 3.83 -3.14
CA TYR A 157 -8.26 4.03 -4.43
C TYR A 157 -7.50 3.32 -5.56
N ILE A 158 -6.19 3.55 -5.67
CA ILE A 158 -5.35 2.98 -6.75
C ILE A 158 -5.38 1.45 -6.72
N ASN A 159 -5.36 0.84 -5.53
CA ASN A 159 -5.46 -0.60 -5.36
C ASN A 159 -6.79 -1.15 -5.89
N LEU A 160 -7.91 -0.50 -5.59
CA LEU A 160 -9.23 -0.89 -6.12
C LEU A 160 -9.33 -0.67 -7.63
N ALA A 161 -8.85 0.47 -8.14
CA ALA A 161 -8.85 0.77 -9.57
C ALA A 161 -8.03 -0.25 -10.38
N LYS A 162 -6.88 -0.68 -9.84
CA LYS A 162 -6.04 -1.74 -10.44
C LYS A 162 -6.72 -3.10 -10.42
N ARG A 163 -7.37 -3.47 -9.30
CA ARG A 163 -8.15 -4.71 -9.21
C ARG A 163 -9.27 -4.72 -10.25
N ARG A 164 -10.00 -3.61 -10.38
CA ARG A 164 -11.04 -3.43 -11.39
C ARG A 164 -10.50 -3.59 -12.81
N LEU A 165 -9.42 -2.89 -13.16
CA LEU A 165 -8.78 -3.01 -14.46
C LEU A 165 -8.34 -4.46 -14.77
N THR A 166 -7.74 -5.13 -13.78
CA THR A 166 -7.27 -6.51 -13.94
C THR A 166 -8.45 -7.44 -14.23
N LEU A 167 -9.53 -7.32 -13.47
CA LEU A 167 -10.73 -8.12 -13.66
C LEU A 167 -11.36 -7.87 -15.04
N TRP A 168 -11.53 -6.61 -15.43
CA TRP A 168 -12.11 -6.25 -16.74
C TRP A 168 -11.29 -6.80 -17.90
N THR A 169 -9.96 -6.70 -17.81
CA THR A 169 -9.07 -7.26 -18.84
C THR A 169 -9.19 -8.78 -18.90
N GLN A 170 -9.21 -9.46 -17.74
CA GLN A 170 -9.38 -10.92 -17.68
C GLN A 170 -10.74 -11.38 -18.23
N LEU A 171 -11.82 -10.66 -17.92
CA LEU A 171 -13.14 -10.96 -18.46
C LEU A 171 -13.17 -10.77 -19.98
N PHE A 172 -12.55 -9.70 -20.49
CA PHE A 172 -12.44 -9.49 -21.92
C PHE A 172 -11.65 -10.61 -22.61
N ASP A 173 -10.50 -11.00 -22.06
CA ASP A 173 -9.66 -12.07 -22.61
C ASP A 173 -10.38 -13.43 -22.62
N SER A 174 -11.20 -13.70 -21.61
CA SER A 174 -11.90 -14.99 -21.46
C SER A 174 -13.23 -15.06 -22.22
N LEU A 175 -13.97 -13.96 -22.31
CA LEU A 175 -15.34 -13.94 -22.86
C LEU A 175 -15.42 -13.27 -24.22
N GLY A 176 -14.45 -12.46 -24.62
CA GLY A 176 -14.52 -11.62 -25.82
C GLY A 176 -14.67 -12.40 -27.13
N ALA A 177 -14.33 -13.69 -27.15
CA ALA A 177 -14.53 -14.55 -28.32
C ALA A 177 -15.99 -14.99 -28.51
N GLU A 178 -16.76 -15.11 -27.42
CA GLU A 178 -18.14 -15.60 -27.43
C GLU A 178 -19.16 -14.46 -27.26
N TYR A 179 -18.81 -13.44 -26.49
CA TYR A 179 -19.69 -12.34 -26.13
C TYR A 179 -19.13 -11.02 -26.64
N ASN A 180 -20.04 -10.08 -26.95
CA ASN A 180 -19.65 -8.70 -27.17
C ASN A 180 -19.45 -8.01 -25.81
N VAL A 181 -18.23 -7.59 -25.51
CA VAL A 181 -17.86 -6.90 -24.27
C VAL A 181 -17.56 -5.43 -24.58
N ASN A 182 -18.35 -4.52 -24.01
CA ASN A 182 -18.23 -3.05 -24.17
C ASN A 182 -18.19 -2.54 -25.62
N ASP A 183 -18.83 -3.27 -26.54
CA ASP A 183 -18.85 -2.99 -27.98
C ASP A 183 -17.44 -2.89 -28.58
N ILE A 184 -16.49 -3.64 -28.02
CA ILE A 184 -15.11 -3.70 -28.50
C ILE A 184 -15.07 -4.64 -29.71
N SER A 185 -14.55 -4.13 -30.84
CA SER A 185 -14.38 -4.94 -32.04
C SER A 185 -13.39 -6.09 -31.82
N ALA A 186 -13.68 -7.26 -32.36
CA ALA A 186 -12.81 -8.44 -32.28
C ALA A 186 -11.37 -8.17 -32.78
N SER A 187 -11.19 -7.20 -33.68
CA SER A 187 -9.88 -6.75 -34.17
C SER A 187 -8.94 -6.22 -33.08
N LEU A 188 -9.47 -5.77 -31.93
CA LEU A 188 -8.70 -5.23 -30.81
C LEU A 188 -8.27 -6.31 -29.81
N GLN A 189 -8.71 -7.57 -29.94
CA GLN A 189 -8.36 -8.64 -29.00
C GLN A 189 -6.84 -8.90 -28.91
N ASN A 190 -6.12 -8.69 -30.02
CA ASN A 190 -4.68 -8.90 -30.05
C ASN A 190 -3.87 -7.66 -29.62
N ASP A 191 -4.52 -6.50 -29.44
CA ASP A 191 -3.86 -5.27 -29.00
C ASP A 191 -4.09 -5.01 -27.51
N ARG A 192 -3.19 -5.56 -26.68
CA ARG A 192 -3.20 -5.37 -25.23
C ARG A 192 -3.15 -3.90 -24.81
N LEU A 193 -2.51 -3.03 -25.59
CA LEU A 193 -2.42 -1.61 -25.27
C LEU A 193 -3.78 -0.93 -25.46
N ALA A 194 -4.48 -1.28 -26.56
CA ALA A 194 -5.82 -0.77 -26.82
C ALA A 194 -6.83 -1.26 -25.77
N VAL A 195 -6.77 -2.54 -25.38
CA VAL A 195 -7.58 -3.13 -24.31
C VAL A 195 -7.35 -2.40 -22.99
N PHE A 196 -6.07 -2.21 -22.60
CA PHE A 196 -5.72 -1.42 -21.41
C PHE A 196 -6.27 0.00 -21.47
N ALA A 197 -6.08 0.71 -22.60
CA ALA A 197 -6.53 2.08 -22.77
C ALA A 197 -8.05 2.23 -22.65
N ARG A 198 -8.81 1.20 -23.07
CA ARG A 198 -10.27 1.13 -22.97
C ARG A 198 -10.73 0.88 -21.53
N PHE A 199 -10.09 -0.03 -20.81
CA PHE A 199 -10.56 -0.45 -19.47
C PHE A 199 -9.96 0.36 -18.30
N LYS A 200 -8.84 1.07 -18.47
CA LYS A 200 -8.12 1.76 -17.37
C LYS A 200 -9.00 2.68 -16.51
N ASN A 201 -10.01 3.30 -17.11
CA ASN A 201 -10.93 4.24 -16.46
C ASN A 201 -12.39 3.78 -16.55
N CYS A 202 -12.61 2.49 -16.83
CA CYS A 202 -13.93 1.96 -17.11
C CYS A 202 -14.60 1.46 -15.82
N GLN A 203 -15.65 2.15 -15.40
CA GLN A 203 -16.48 1.73 -14.26
C GLN A 203 -17.45 0.61 -14.65
N ILE A 204 -17.93 0.65 -15.89
CA ILE A 204 -19.04 -0.16 -16.37
C ILE A 204 -18.55 -1.17 -17.41
N VAL A 205 -18.87 -2.45 -17.21
CA VAL A 205 -18.71 -3.49 -18.22
C VAL A 205 -20.08 -3.99 -18.63
N SER A 206 -20.34 -3.95 -19.93
CA SER A 206 -21.50 -4.52 -20.60
C SER A 206 -21.07 -5.75 -21.38
N ILE A 207 -21.76 -6.87 -21.17
CA ILE A 207 -21.55 -8.14 -21.85
C ILE A 207 -22.87 -8.49 -22.54
N SER A 208 -22.88 -8.63 -23.86
CA SER A 208 -24.11 -8.91 -24.60
C SER A 208 -23.95 -10.02 -25.64
N LYS A 209 -25.05 -10.74 -25.85
CA LYS A 209 -25.21 -11.82 -26.84
C LYS A 209 -26.69 -11.94 -27.20
N ASP A 210 -26.99 -12.09 -28.49
CA ASP A 210 -28.34 -12.33 -29.01
C ASP A 210 -29.43 -11.37 -28.50
N GLY A 211 -29.11 -10.07 -28.39
CA GLY A 211 -30.04 -9.03 -27.94
C GLY A 211 -30.20 -8.90 -26.42
N LYS A 212 -29.62 -9.83 -25.65
CA LYS A 212 -29.56 -9.79 -24.20
C LYS A 212 -28.26 -9.14 -23.72
N ARG A 213 -28.31 -8.42 -22.60
CA ARG A 213 -27.17 -7.66 -22.05
C ARG A 213 -27.10 -7.77 -20.52
N LEU A 214 -25.92 -8.09 -20.01
CA LEU A 214 -25.55 -7.97 -18.60
C LEU A 214 -24.64 -6.76 -18.43
N THR A 215 -25.03 -5.81 -17.59
CA THR A 215 -24.27 -4.59 -17.28
C THR A 215 -23.85 -4.61 -15.82
N ILE A 216 -22.56 -4.45 -15.58
CA ILE A 216 -21.97 -4.44 -14.24
C ILE A 216 -21.28 -3.09 -14.04
N ASN A 217 -21.68 -2.37 -13.02
CA ASN A 217 -21.08 -1.11 -12.63
C ASN A 217 -20.29 -1.27 -11.33
N TRP A 218 -18.98 -1.02 -11.38
CA TRP A 218 -18.11 -1.04 -10.22
C TRP A 218 -17.76 0.38 -9.81
N LYS A 219 -18.51 0.89 -8.83
CA LYS A 219 -18.29 2.20 -8.20
C LYS A 219 -17.24 2.10 -7.11
N ILE A 220 -16.35 3.09 -7.06
CA ILE A 220 -15.34 3.26 -6.02
C ILE A 220 -15.57 4.64 -5.40
N SER A 221 -15.80 4.69 -4.09
CA SER A 221 -16.15 5.92 -3.38
C SER A 221 -15.70 5.84 -1.92
N PHE A 222 -15.76 6.96 -1.22
CA PHE A 222 -15.63 6.99 0.24
C PHE A 222 -16.71 7.91 0.81
N ASP A 223 -17.06 7.70 2.07
CA ASP A 223 -17.96 8.61 2.77
C ASP A 223 -17.15 9.77 3.35
N SER A 224 -17.38 10.98 2.84
CA SER A 224 -16.71 12.17 3.33
C SER A 224 -17.28 12.70 4.64
N ASP A 225 -18.51 12.28 4.97
CA ASP A 225 -19.24 12.73 6.16
C ASP A 225 -18.99 11.79 7.35
N ASP A 226 -18.33 10.66 7.10
CA ASP A 226 -17.83 9.78 8.14
C ASP A 226 -16.73 10.47 8.97
N ALA A 227 -17.09 10.79 10.22
CA ALA A 227 -16.18 11.40 11.18
C ALA A 227 -14.96 10.51 11.49
N GLU A 228 -15.12 9.19 11.34
CA GLU A 228 -14.09 8.18 11.60
C GLU A 228 -13.35 7.76 10.32
N PHE A 229 -13.52 8.47 9.20
CA PHE A 229 -12.86 8.11 7.95
C PHE A 229 -11.33 7.96 8.10
N VAL A 230 -10.88 6.70 8.08
CA VAL A 230 -9.47 6.30 8.23
C VAL A 230 -8.69 6.34 6.90
N GLY A 231 -9.36 6.70 5.81
CA GLY A 231 -8.74 6.74 4.49
C GLY A 231 -8.96 5.48 3.64
N GLU A 232 -9.97 4.66 3.90
CA GLU A 232 -10.28 3.50 3.05
C GLU A 232 -11.37 3.82 2.03
N PHE A 233 -11.06 3.63 0.75
CA PHE A 233 -12.08 3.64 -0.29
C PHE A 233 -12.87 2.33 -0.27
N GLN A 234 -14.16 2.44 -0.51
CA GLN A 234 -15.09 1.34 -0.60
C GLN A 234 -15.45 1.06 -2.07
N SER A 235 -15.86 -0.18 -2.33
CA SER A 235 -16.37 -0.61 -3.63
C SER A 235 -17.82 -1.02 -3.53
N LYS A 236 -18.66 -0.53 -4.44
CA LYS A 236 -20.03 -1.00 -4.65
C LYS A 236 -20.15 -1.59 -6.06
N LEU A 237 -20.69 -2.81 -6.14
CA LEU A 237 -21.01 -3.48 -7.39
C LEU A 237 -22.53 -3.40 -7.60
N GLU A 238 -22.92 -2.98 -8.80
CA GLU A 238 -24.31 -2.97 -9.25
C GLU A 238 -24.41 -3.79 -10.54
N CYS A 239 -25.47 -4.57 -10.70
CA CYS A 239 -25.66 -5.52 -11.78
C CYS A 239 -27.08 -5.41 -12.34
N MET A 240 -27.17 -5.23 -13.66
CA MET A 240 -28.43 -5.09 -14.37
C MET A 240 -28.45 -6.02 -15.57
N TYR A 241 -29.56 -6.72 -15.76
CA TYR A 241 -29.83 -7.52 -16.95
C TYR A 241 -30.88 -6.84 -17.82
N THR A 242 -30.69 -6.87 -19.13
CA THR A 242 -31.62 -6.31 -20.10
C THR A 242 -31.90 -7.32 -21.21
N ASP A 243 -33.18 -7.50 -21.54
CA ASP A 243 -33.67 -8.34 -22.63
C ASP A 243 -34.74 -7.57 -23.41
N GLY A 244 -34.35 -7.03 -24.57
CA GLY A 244 -35.19 -6.08 -25.32
C GLY A 244 -35.52 -4.84 -24.49
N GLU A 245 -36.81 -4.62 -24.22
CA GLU A 245 -37.30 -3.50 -23.41
C GLU A 245 -37.36 -3.82 -21.90
N THR A 246 -37.15 -5.08 -21.52
CA THR A 246 -37.22 -5.49 -20.11
C THR A 246 -35.88 -5.28 -19.44
N SER A 247 -35.86 -4.58 -18.31
CA SER A 247 -34.68 -4.44 -17.46
C SER A 247 -34.95 -5.01 -16.07
N VAL A 248 -34.01 -5.80 -15.55
CA VAL A 248 -34.09 -6.46 -14.25
C VAL A 248 -32.86 -6.06 -13.44
N ASP A 249 -33.10 -5.54 -12.25
CA ASP A 249 -32.08 -5.31 -11.24
C ASP A 249 -31.68 -6.66 -10.62
N LEU A 250 -30.38 -6.97 -10.65
CA LEU A 250 -29.79 -8.20 -10.13
C LEU A 250 -28.82 -7.94 -8.98
N ASP A 251 -28.80 -6.74 -8.40
CA ASP A 251 -27.86 -6.34 -7.35
C ASP A 251 -27.78 -7.37 -6.21
N ASP A 252 -28.91 -7.74 -5.63
CA ASP A 252 -28.94 -8.68 -4.49
C ASP A 252 -28.43 -10.07 -4.89
N THR A 253 -28.87 -10.58 -6.04
CA THR A 253 -28.46 -11.89 -6.54
C THR A 253 -26.97 -11.89 -6.86
N PHE A 254 -26.49 -10.85 -7.53
CA PHE A 254 -25.08 -10.71 -7.88
C PHE A 254 -24.21 -10.60 -6.64
N ASN A 255 -24.61 -9.80 -5.63
CA ASN A 255 -23.86 -9.66 -4.40
C ASN A 255 -23.80 -10.96 -3.59
N VAL A 256 -24.87 -11.77 -3.59
CA VAL A 256 -24.83 -13.12 -3.00
C VAL A 256 -23.85 -14.01 -3.76
N LEU A 257 -23.90 -14.04 -5.09
CA LEU A 257 -22.97 -14.83 -5.90
C LEU A 257 -21.52 -14.37 -5.71
N VAL A 258 -21.26 -13.07 -5.62
CA VAL A 258 -19.91 -12.52 -5.36
C VAL A 258 -19.37 -13.01 -4.01
N LYS A 259 -20.21 -13.15 -2.99
CA LYS A 259 -19.81 -13.69 -1.68
C LYS A 259 -19.46 -15.17 -1.73
N VAL A 260 -20.12 -15.96 -2.58
CA VAL A 260 -19.92 -17.40 -2.68
C VAL A 260 -18.77 -17.75 -3.63
N ASP A 261 -18.78 -17.19 -4.84
CA ASP A 261 -17.93 -17.59 -5.96
C ASP A 261 -16.85 -16.55 -6.31
N GLY A 262 -16.85 -15.40 -5.63
CA GLY A 262 -16.07 -14.23 -6.05
C GLY A 262 -16.65 -13.54 -7.28
N ILE A 263 -16.08 -12.40 -7.68
CA ILE A 263 -16.64 -11.58 -8.76
C ILE A 263 -16.61 -12.31 -10.11
N ALA A 264 -15.48 -12.91 -10.48
CA ALA A 264 -15.36 -13.63 -11.76
C ALA A 264 -16.31 -14.83 -11.84
N GLY A 265 -16.46 -15.56 -10.73
CA GLY A 265 -17.38 -16.70 -10.63
C GLY A 265 -18.84 -16.26 -10.74
N ALA A 266 -19.22 -15.21 -10.03
CA ALA A 266 -20.56 -14.63 -10.09
C ALA A 266 -20.94 -14.19 -11.51
N ILE A 267 -20.03 -13.52 -12.21
CA ILE A 267 -20.23 -13.11 -13.61
C ILE A 267 -20.41 -14.34 -14.50
N SER A 268 -19.52 -15.31 -14.40
CA SER A 268 -19.60 -16.55 -15.20
C SER A 268 -20.90 -17.31 -14.94
N HIS A 269 -21.38 -17.34 -13.69
CA HIS A 269 -22.63 -17.97 -13.31
C HIS A 269 -23.84 -17.24 -13.92
N LEU A 270 -23.88 -15.90 -13.83
CA LEU A 270 -24.94 -15.11 -14.45
C LEU A 270 -24.96 -15.26 -15.98
N LEU A 271 -23.79 -15.24 -16.64
CA LEU A 271 -23.70 -15.41 -18.08
C LEU A 271 -24.25 -16.78 -18.54
N LYS A 272 -23.95 -17.85 -17.80
CA LYS A 272 -24.46 -19.20 -18.08
C LYS A 272 -25.98 -19.33 -17.95
N ASN A 273 -26.60 -18.58 -17.05
CA ASN A 273 -28.04 -18.69 -16.81
C ASN A 273 -28.87 -17.66 -17.59
N LEU A 274 -28.28 -16.52 -17.97
CA LEU A 274 -29.00 -15.41 -18.58
C LEU A 274 -28.72 -15.25 -20.07
N LEU A 275 -27.48 -15.47 -20.51
CA LEU A 275 -27.04 -15.25 -21.90
C LEU A 275 -26.81 -16.53 -22.72
N HIS A 276 -27.11 -17.70 -22.15
CA HIS A 276 -27.22 -18.96 -22.88
C HIS A 276 -28.67 -19.33 -23.16
#